data_AF-A0A3P7U2N8-F1
#
_entry.id   AF-A0A3P7U2N8-F1
#
_cell.length_a   1.000
_cell.length_b   1.000
_cell.length_c   1.000
_cell.angle_alpha   90.00
_cell.angle_beta   90.00
_cell.angle_gamma   90.00
#
_symmetry.space_group_name_H-M   'P 1'
#
loop_
_entity.id
_entity.type
_entity.pdbx_description
1 polymer ?
#
loop_
_entity_poly.entity_id
_entity_poly.type
_entity_poly.pdbx_seq_one_letter_code
_entity_poly.pdbx_strand_id
1 'polypeptide(L)'
;MMWDLAPEFNAAIIFAEHRFYGKSQPFGNESYATIRNLGYLSSEQALGDFALLIYHLKNKRLLVAQNSSVIAFGGSYGGMLAAWMRIKYPHLVEGSFIIIFFLIYSTIS
;
A
#
# COMPACT_ATOMS: atom_id res chain seq x y z
N MET A 1 9.46 -5.87 -12.47
CA MET A 1 8.17 -5.43 -13.06
C MET A 1 7.84 -3.98 -12.73
N MET A 2 7.54 -3.58 -11.49
CA MET A 2 7.20 -2.16 -11.20
C MET A 2 8.29 -1.16 -11.61
N TRP A 3 9.56 -1.50 -11.35
CA TRP A 3 10.71 -0.69 -11.76
C TRP A 3 10.92 -0.62 -13.27
N ASP A 4 10.49 -1.64 -13.99
CA ASP A 4 10.62 -1.72 -15.45
C ASP A 4 9.49 -0.93 -16.13
N LEU A 5 8.27 -0.99 -15.57
CA LEU A 5 7.10 -0.28 -16.07
C LEU A 5 7.14 1.22 -15.77
N ALA A 6 7.74 1.65 -14.65
CA ALA A 6 7.69 3.05 -14.26
C ALA A 6 8.31 4.02 -15.29
N PRO A 7 9.47 3.74 -15.90
CA PRO A 7 9.98 4.55 -17.01
C PRO A 7 9.06 4.58 -18.23
N GLU A 8 8.44 3.45 -18.60
CA GLU A 8 7.55 3.36 -19.77
C GLU A 8 6.29 4.21 -19.62
N PHE A 9 5.74 4.27 -18.41
CA PHE A 9 4.54 5.07 -18.10
C PHE A 9 4.85 6.45 -17.53
N ASN A 10 6.13 6.83 -17.43
CA ASN A 10 6.58 8.04 -16.73
C ASN A 10 5.95 8.15 -15.32
N ALA A 11 5.90 7.03 -14.61
CA ALA A 11 5.19 6.89 -13.34
C ALA A 11 6.12 7.11 -12.14
N ALA A 12 5.57 7.71 -11.08
CA ALA A 12 6.23 7.77 -9.79
C ALA A 12 5.98 6.48 -9.00
N ILE A 13 7.03 5.93 -8.38
CA ILE A 13 6.92 4.77 -7.48
C ILE A 13 6.88 5.26 -6.04
N ILE A 14 5.84 4.88 -5.31
CA ILE A 14 5.64 5.24 -3.90
C ILE A 14 5.49 3.96 -3.08
N PHE A 15 6.36 3.80 -2.09
CA PHE A 15 6.22 2.76 -1.06
C PHE A 15 5.63 3.38 0.20
N ALA A 16 4.42 2.95 0.55
CA ALA A 16 3.76 3.35 1.78
C ALA A 16 4.03 2.29 2.86
N GLU A 17 4.70 2.68 3.94
CA GLU A 17 4.93 1.79 5.08
C GLU A 17 3.65 1.67 5.90
N HIS A 18 3.26 0.44 6.22
CA HIS A 18 2.05 0.15 6.99
C HIS A 18 2.17 0.67 8.43
N ARG A 19 1.08 1.23 8.98
CA ARG A 19 1.04 1.63 10.41
C ARG A 19 1.47 0.48 11.33
N PHE A 20 2.15 0.82 12.41
CA PHE A 20 2.82 -0.09 13.36
C PHE A 20 4.05 -0.82 12.80
N TYR A 21 4.35 -0.80 11.51
CA TYR A 21 5.56 -1.47 10.99
C TYR A 21 6.69 -0.47 10.81
N GLY A 22 7.94 -0.94 10.96
CA GLY A 22 9.13 -0.13 10.75
C GLY A 22 9.13 1.14 11.59
N LYS A 23 9.24 2.28 10.92
CA LYS A 23 9.26 3.62 11.53
C LYS A 23 7.87 4.24 11.65
N SER A 24 6.87 3.71 10.95
CA SER A 24 5.47 4.15 11.02
C SER A 24 4.80 3.73 12.33
N GLN A 25 5.18 4.36 13.44
CA GLN A 25 4.68 4.06 14.79
C GLN A 25 3.71 5.15 15.28
N PRO A 26 2.38 4.93 15.29
CA PRO A 26 1.40 5.96 15.66
C PRO A 26 1.58 6.51 17.07
N PHE A 27 2.12 5.70 17.99
CA PHE A 27 2.40 6.09 19.37
C PHE A 27 3.88 5.93 19.74
N GLY A 28 4.78 5.95 18.75
CA GLY A 28 6.22 5.74 18.96
C GLY A 28 6.50 4.39 19.64
N ASN A 29 7.33 4.40 20.70
CA ASN A 29 7.66 3.19 21.46
C ASN A 29 6.45 2.57 22.19
N GLU A 30 5.40 3.36 22.42
CA GLU A 30 4.20 2.94 23.14
C GLU A 30 3.15 2.29 22.22
N SER A 31 3.42 2.16 20.91
CA SER A 31 2.49 1.57 19.95
C SER A 31 1.99 0.18 20.38
N TYR A 32 2.86 -0.60 21.01
CA TYR A 32 2.55 -1.96 21.45
C TYR A 32 2.27 -2.08 22.95
N ALA A 33 2.35 -0.97 23.71
CA ALA A 33 2.35 -1.02 25.17
C ALA A 33 0.97 -1.32 25.78
N THR A 34 -0.12 -1.01 25.08
CA THR A 34 -1.49 -1.23 25.60
C THR A 34 -2.42 -1.80 24.54
N ILE A 35 -3.44 -2.55 24.97
CA ILE A 35 -4.51 -3.04 24.09
C ILE A 35 -5.23 -1.87 23.39
N ARG A 36 -5.34 -0.72 24.07
CA ARG A 36 -5.93 0.49 23.48
C ARG A 36 -5.12 1.00 22.29
N ASN A 37 -3.79 1.07 22.41
CA ASN A 37 -2.92 1.50 21.32
C ASN A 37 -2.91 0.47 20.18
N LEU A 38 -2.79 -0.81 20.52
CA LEU A 38 -2.88 -1.93 19.57
C LEU A 38 -4.23 -1.98 18.83
N GLY A 39 -5.31 -1.48 19.43
CA GLY A 39 -6.62 -1.42 18.79
C GLY A 39 -6.66 -0.61 17.49
N TYR A 40 -5.64 0.25 17.23
CA TYR A 40 -5.50 0.99 15.98
C TYR A 40 -4.73 0.24 14.88
N LEU A 41 -4.19 -0.94 15.18
CA LEU A 41 -3.57 -1.84 14.22
C LEU A 41 -4.66 -2.68 13.53
N SER A 42 -5.30 -2.09 12.52
CA SER A 42 -6.32 -2.75 11.71
C SER A 42 -6.09 -2.49 10.22
N SER A 43 -6.63 -3.36 9.37
CA SER A 43 -6.52 -3.22 7.92
C SER A 43 -7.32 -2.01 7.43
N GLU A 44 -8.52 -1.78 7.95
CA GLU A 44 -9.38 -0.64 7.61
C GLU A 44 -8.68 0.68 7.86
N GLN A 45 -8.01 0.75 9.01
CA GLN A 45 -7.20 1.87 9.45
C GLN A 45 -6.00 2.10 8.51
N ALA A 46 -5.27 1.04 8.15
CA ALA A 46 -4.17 1.13 7.20
C ALA A 46 -4.62 1.57 5.80
N LEU A 47 -5.77 1.08 5.31
CA LEU A 47 -6.36 1.55 4.05
C LEU A 47 -6.70 3.05 4.11
N GLY A 48 -7.18 3.53 5.26
CA GLY A 48 -7.39 4.96 5.51
C GLY A 48 -6.11 5.79 5.39
N ASP A 49 -4.98 5.30 5.92
CA ASP A 49 -3.68 5.98 5.77
C ASP A 49 -3.26 6.06 4.31
N PHE A 50 -3.39 4.97 3.57
CA PHE A 50 -3.03 4.94 2.15
C PHE A 50 -3.91 5.87 1.32
N ALA A 51 -5.22 5.91 1.58
CA ALA A 51 -6.13 6.85 0.94
C ALA A 51 -5.74 8.31 1.21
N LEU A 52 -5.44 8.65 2.47
CA LEU A 52 -5.00 10.00 2.84
C LEU A 52 -3.65 10.35 2.21
N LEU A 53 -2.71 9.40 2.17
CA LEU A 53 -1.41 9.57 1.54
C LEU A 53 -1.54 9.85 0.04
N ILE A 54 -2.35 9.07 -0.68
CA ILE A 54 -2.61 9.30 -2.12
C ILE A 54 -3.19 10.70 -2.33
N TYR A 55 -4.21 11.08 -1.53
CA TYR A 55 -4.81 12.40 -1.60
C TYR A 55 -3.78 13.50 -1.36
N HIS A 56 -2.96 13.38 -0.31
CA HIS A 56 -1.95 14.37 0.02
C HIS A 56 -0.89 14.48 -1.08
N LEU A 57 -0.42 13.35 -1.61
CA LEU A 57 0.55 13.34 -2.70
C LEU A 57 0.00 14.04 -3.94
N LYS A 58 -1.18 13.66 -4.42
CA LYS A 58 -1.76 14.23 -5.66
C LYS A 58 -2.17 15.70 -5.52
N ASN A 59 -2.61 16.13 -4.34
CA ASN A 59 -3.20 17.47 -4.18
C ASN A 59 -2.30 18.49 -3.49
N LYS A 60 -1.24 18.05 -2.79
CA LYS A 60 -0.40 18.94 -1.96
C LYS A 60 1.10 18.84 -2.27
N ARG A 61 1.59 17.66 -2.67
CA ARG A 61 3.04 17.41 -2.86
C ARG A 61 3.44 17.37 -4.34
N LEU A 62 2.69 16.63 -5.14
CA LEU A 62 2.97 16.33 -6.55
C LEU A 62 1.86 16.91 -7.40
N LEU A 63 1.82 18.24 -7.54
CA LEU A 63 0.75 18.94 -8.27
C LEU A 63 0.63 18.49 -9.73
N VAL A 64 1.75 18.06 -10.34
CA VAL A 64 1.77 17.48 -11.69
C VAL A 64 1.00 16.15 -11.78
N ALA A 65 0.80 15.46 -10.67
CA ALA A 65 0.15 14.16 -10.58
C ALA A 65 -1.34 14.25 -10.22
N GLN A 66 -1.91 15.45 -10.14
CA GLN A 66 -3.29 15.67 -9.67
C GLN A 66 -4.32 14.84 -10.47
N ASN A 67 -4.13 14.72 -11.78
CA ASN A 67 -5.00 13.98 -12.70
C ASN A 67 -4.44 12.59 -13.11
N SER A 68 -3.35 12.14 -12.49
CA SER A 68 -2.72 10.85 -12.81
C SER A 68 -3.48 9.67 -12.20
N SER A 69 -3.54 8.56 -12.93
CA SER A 69 -4.06 7.30 -12.39
C SER A 69 -3.09 6.69 -11.36
N VAL A 70 -3.65 5.97 -10.39
CA VAL A 70 -2.94 5.26 -9.33
C VAL A 70 -3.28 3.77 -9.44
N ILE A 71 -2.24 2.95 -9.54
CA ILE A 71 -2.35 1.49 -9.50
C ILE A 71 -1.73 1.00 -8.19
N ALA A 72 -2.50 0.25 -7.40
CA ALA A 72 -2.01 -0.34 -6.16
C ALA A 72 -1.26 -1.64 -6.45
N PHE A 73 -0.06 -1.80 -5.89
CA PHE A 73 0.73 -3.03 -5.98
C PHE A 73 0.89 -3.66 -4.60
N GLY A 74 0.83 -4.98 -4.51
CA GLY A 74 1.09 -5.68 -3.27
C GLY A 74 1.27 -7.19 -3.42
N GLY A 75 2.05 -7.76 -2.51
CA GLY A 75 2.22 -9.22 -2.38
C GLY A 75 1.77 -9.73 -1.03
N SER A 76 1.29 -10.98 -0.95
CA SER A 76 0.78 -11.58 0.29
C SER A 76 -0.29 -10.69 0.96
N TYR A 77 -0.18 -10.37 2.25
CA TYR A 77 -1.07 -9.43 2.95
C TYR A 77 -1.11 -8.04 2.28
N GLY A 78 0.02 -7.55 1.77
CA GLY A 78 0.06 -6.31 0.99
C GLY A 78 -0.78 -6.41 -0.30
N GLY A 79 -0.86 -7.60 -0.89
CA GLY A 79 -1.74 -7.89 -2.02
C GLY A 79 -3.22 -7.82 -1.65
N MET A 80 -3.60 -8.35 -0.49
CA MET A 80 -4.96 -8.18 0.04
C MET A 80 -5.30 -6.71 0.27
N LEU A 81 -4.38 -5.93 0.84
CA LEU A 81 -4.54 -4.49 1.02
C LEU A 81 -4.70 -3.77 -0.34
N ALA A 82 -3.90 -4.12 -1.35
CA ALA A 82 -4.02 -3.55 -2.69
C ALA A 82 -5.40 -3.83 -3.32
N ALA A 83 -5.91 -5.07 -3.17
CA ALA A 83 -7.26 -5.44 -3.62
C ALA A 83 -8.34 -4.63 -2.89
N TRP A 84 -8.23 -4.52 -1.56
CA TRP A 84 -9.19 -3.78 -0.76
C TRP A 84 -9.15 -2.28 -1.00
N MET A 85 -7.99 -1.70 -1.31
CA MET A 85 -7.89 -0.32 -1.77
C MET A 85 -8.74 -0.09 -3.02
N ARG A 86 -8.63 -0.97 -4.02
CA ARG A 86 -9.44 -0.87 -5.25
C ARG A 86 -10.94 -1.01 -4.95
N ILE A 87 -11.33 -1.91 -4.05
CA ILE A 87 -12.75 -2.15 -3.72
C ILE A 87 -13.34 -0.98 -2.90
N LYS A 88 -12.62 -0.50 -1.87
CA LYS A 88 -13.14 0.50 -0.92
C LYS A 88 -12.93 1.93 -1.38
N TYR A 89 -11.86 2.20 -2.14
CA TYR A 89 -11.50 3.52 -2.63
C TYR A 89 -11.33 3.53 -4.17
N PRO A 90 -12.35 3.11 -4.95
CA PRO A 90 -12.24 3.04 -6.41
C PRO A 90 -12.05 4.41 -7.08
N HIS A 91 -12.37 5.49 -6.37
CA HIS A 91 -12.16 6.88 -6.80
C HIS A 91 -10.71 7.37 -6.61
N LEU A 92 -9.88 6.63 -5.86
CA LEU A 92 -8.46 6.94 -5.66
C LEU A 92 -7.53 5.97 -6.38
N VAL A 93 -7.97 4.74 -6.63
CA VAL A 93 -7.16 3.66 -7.21
C VAL A 93 -7.91 3.01 -8.38
N GLU A 94 -7.39 3.17 -9.60
CA GLU A 94 -7.97 2.70 -10.85
C GLU A 94 -7.79 1.20 -11.08
N GLY A 95 -6.82 0.59 -10.42
CA GLY A 95 -6.56 -0.84 -10.53
C GLY A 95 -5.62 -1.36 -9.45
N SER A 96 -5.58 -2.67 -9.27
CA SER A 96 -4.70 -3.32 -8.31
C SER A 96 -4.01 -4.53 -8.91
N PHE A 97 -2.69 -4.64 -8.71
CA PHE A 97 -1.90 -5.81 -9.07
C PHE A 97 -1.53 -6.59 -7.81
N ILE A 98 -2.01 -7.83 -7.73
CA ILE A 98 -1.91 -8.69 -6.56
C ILE A 98 -0.97 -9.85 -6.90
N ILE A 99 0.09 -10.03 -6.13
CA ILE A 99 1.02 -11.14 -6.32
C ILE A 99 0.91 -12.12 -5.15
N ILE A 100 0.60 -13.36 -5.49
CA ILE A 100 0.78 -14.52 -4.63
C ILE A 100 1.75 -15.45 -5.36
N PHE A 101 2.80 -15.89 -4.69
CA PHE A 101 3.82 -16.75 -5.27
C PHE A 101 3.86 -18.08 -4.53
N PHE A 102 3.75 -19.18 -5.29
CA PHE A 102 4.04 -20.53 -4.83
C PHE A 102 5.08 -21.13 -5.77
N LEU A 103 6.24 -21.51 -5.24
CA LEU A 103 7.21 -22.32 -5.98
C LEU A 103 7.03 -23.77 -5.56
N ILE A 104 6.52 -24.59 -6.47
CA ILE A 104 6.43 -26.04 -6.28
C ILE A 104 7.44 -26.67 -7.23
N TYR A 105 8.47 -27.32 -6.69
CA TYR A 105 9.41 -28.12 -7.46
C TYR A 105 9.52 -29.52 -6.85
N SER A 106 9.61 -30.54 -7.72
CA SER A 106 9.83 -31.93 -7.34
C SER A 106 11.28 -32.28 -7.61
N THR A 107 12.01 -32.77 -6.61
CA THR A 107 13.28 -33.46 -6.82
C THR A 107 12.99 -34.95 -6.91
N ILE A 108 12.78 -35.45 -8.11
CA ILE A 108 12.97 -36.89 -8.36
C ILE A 108 14.49 -37.05 -8.53
N SER A 109 15.11 -37.67 -7.53
CA SER A 109 16.52 -38.09 -7.50
C SER A 109 16.77 -39.29 -8.40
#